data_AF-A0AAD8ADQ2-F1
#
_entry.id   AF-A0AAD8ADQ2-F1
#
_cell.length_a   1.000
_cell.length_b   1.000
_cell.length_c   1.000
_cell.angle_alpha   90.00
_cell.angle_beta   90.00
_cell.angle_gamma   90.00
#
_symmetry.space_group_name_H-M   'P 1'
#
loop_
_entity.id
_entity.type
_entity.pdbx_description
1 polymer ?
#
loop_
_entity_poly.entity_id
_entity_poly.type
_entity_poly.pdbx_seq_one_letter_code
_entity_poly.pdbx_strand_id
1 'polypeptide(L)'
;MESEADIEEGIGVRFFPPVYVQRYTAVKHVLQDERWLGKINKVVDFGCAEFGFFIFMKNLSGIQEVLSVDVDRQILEHNCCRAAPLNVDYLESYQRSEPLVVRILNGSIADTDPRLLGTDAVICIELIEHLYPDVLEEVPYTVFGYIEPLIAVFTTPNSDFNVLFPNLSGFRHPDHKFEWTRSQFEEW
;
A
#
# COMPACT_ATOMS: atom_id res chain seq x y z
N MET A 1 2.91 0.51 15.28
CA MET A 1 1.82 1.51 15.19
C MET A 1 0.47 0.85 15.49
N GLU A 2 -0.31 1.37 16.43
CA GLU A 2 -1.69 0.91 16.68
C GLU A 2 -2.51 1.17 15.41
N SER A 3 -2.88 0.10 14.70
CA SER A 3 -3.78 0.19 13.58
C SER A 3 -5.11 0.74 14.06
N GLU A 4 -5.66 1.77 13.40
CA GLU A 4 -6.97 2.40 13.69
C GLU A 4 -8.17 1.47 13.43
N ALA A 5 -8.18 0.38 14.18
CA ALA A 5 -9.26 -0.53 14.48
C ALA A 5 -9.01 -1.26 15.83
N ASP A 6 -7.82 -1.13 16.42
CA ASP A 6 -7.51 -1.61 17.76
C ASP A 6 -7.47 -0.43 18.74
N ILE A 7 -8.60 -0.29 19.44
CA ILE A 7 -8.76 0.37 20.75
C ILE A 7 -8.79 1.91 20.75
N GLU A 8 -9.92 2.49 20.33
CA GLU A 8 -10.54 3.56 21.13
C GLU A 8 -11.93 3.12 21.57
N GLU A 9 -12.14 2.99 22.89
CA GLU A 9 -13.47 2.92 23.49
C GLU A 9 -14.19 4.26 23.23
N GLY A 10 -14.89 4.38 22.10
CA GLY A 10 -15.68 5.58 21.82
C GLY A 10 -16.26 5.73 20.42
N ILE A 11 -15.67 5.07 19.39
CA ILE A 11 -15.96 5.42 17.98
C ILE A 11 -17.09 4.57 17.32
N GLY A 12 -17.78 3.72 18.09
CA GLY A 12 -19.08 3.10 17.71
C GLY A 12 -19.08 2.05 16.58
N VAL A 13 -18.23 2.18 15.55
CA VAL A 13 -18.16 1.25 14.41
C VAL A 13 -16.97 0.31 14.58
N ARG A 14 -17.23 -0.99 14.58
CA ARG A 14 -16.19 -2.03 14.61
C ARG A 14 -16.30 -2.92 13.38
N PHE A 15 -15.16 -3.21 12.77
CA PHE A 15 -15.07 -4.12 11.64
C PHE A 15 -14.39 -5.40 12.07
N PHE A 16 -14.89 -6.54 11.59
CA PHE A 16 -14.27 -7.83 11.81
C PHE A 16 -14.14 -8.59 10.48
N PRO A 17 -12.91 -8.88 10.01
CA PRO A 17 -11.62 -8.51 10.61
C PRO A 17 -11.36 -6.99 10.57
N PRO A 18 -10.31 -6.46 11.25
CA PRO A 18 -9.95 -5.04 11.19
C PRO A 18 -9.84 -4.50 9.75
N VAL A 19 -10.20 -3.24 9.53
CA VAL A 19 -10.28 -2.64 8.18
C VAL A 19 -8.95 -2.76 7.41
N TYR A 20 -7.81 -2.54 8.06
CA TYR A 20 -6.51 -2.68 7.42
C TYR A 20 -6.27 -4.11 6.89
N VAL A 21 -6.73 -5.14 7.61
CA VAL A 21 -6.65 -6.54 7.15
C VAL A 21 -7.55 -6.75 5.94
N GLN A 22 -8.75 -6.17 5.95
CA GLN A 22 -9.66 -6.22 4.80
C GLN A 22 -9.04 -5.56 3.57
N ARG A 23 -8.39 -4.39 3.73
CA ARG A 23 -7.65 -3.71 2.66
C ARG A 23 -6.55 -4.60 2.08
N TYR A 24 -5.66 -5.13 2.93
CA TYR A 24 -4.60 -6.03 2.49
C TYR A 24 -5.13 -7.26 1.76
N THR A 25 -6.24 -7.82 2.23
CA THR A 25 -6.91 -8.95 1.58
C THR A 25 -7.49 -8.57 0.22
N ALA A 26 -8.13 -7.40 0.11
CA ALA A 26 -8.67 -6.90 -1.15
C ALA A 26 -7.55 -6.67 -2.18
N VAL A 27 -6.46 -5.98 -1.80
CA VAL A 27 -5.31 -5.76 -2.70
C VAL A 27 -4.67 -7.07 -3.13
N LYS A 28 -4.51 -8.02 -2.20
CA LYS A 28 -4.04 -9.37 -2.53
C LYS A 28 -4.94 -10.04 -3.57
N HIS A 29 -6.25 -10.00 -3.42
CA HIS A 29 -7.18 -10.59 -4.38
C HIS A 29 -7.08 -9.91 -5.75
N VAL A 30 -6.91 -8.59 -5.79
CA VAL A 30 -6.70 -7.85 -7.04
C VAL A 30 -5.41 -8.31 -7.73
N LEU A 31 -4.30 -8.45 -7.00
CA LEU A 31 -3.02 -8.91 -7.56
C LEU A 31 -3.03 -10.38 -8.02
N GLN A 32 -3.88 -11.22 -7.42
CA GLN A 32 -4.01 -12.64 -7.78
C GLN A 32 -5.17 -12.93 -8.74
N ASP A 33 -5.86 -11.91 -9.23
CA ASP A 33 -6.94 -12.07 -10.19
C ASP A 33 -6.44 -12.78 -11.46
N GLU A 34 -7.27 -13.68 -12.01
CA GLU A 34 -6.93 -14.52 -13.17
C GLU A 34 -6.50 -13.68 -14.39
N ARG A 35 -6.98 -12.44 -14.51
CA ARG A 35 -6.59 -11.49 -15.59
C ARG A 35 -5.08 -11.21 -15.61
N TRP A 36 -4.43 -11.30 -14.45
CA TRP A 36 -3.03 -10.94 -14.22
C TRP A 36 -2.10 -12.15 -14.03
N LEU A 37 -2.64 -13.37 -14.09
CA LEU A 37 -1.87 -14.58 -13.82
C LEU A 37 -0.63 -14.67 -14.73
N GLY A 38 0.54 -14.75 -14.10
CA GLY A 38 1.84 -14.81 -14.81
C GLY A 38 2.32 -13.50 -15.42
N LYS A 39 1.60 -12.38 -15.24
CA LYS A 39 1.95 -11.06 -15.78
C LYS A 39 2.55 -10.11 -14.74
N ILE A 40 2.26 -10.32 -13.45
CA ILE A 40 2.80 -9.48 -12.37
C ILE A 40 4.04 -10.14 -11.79
N ASN A 41 5.20 -9.55 -12.07
CA ASN A 41 6.51 -9.98 -11.62
C ASN A 41 7.16 -8.94 -10.70
N LYS A 42 7.09 -7.66 -11.09
CA LYS A 42 7.66 -6.54 -10.36
C LYS A 42 6.56 -5.66 -9.79
N VAL A 43 6.60 -5.43 -8.48
CA VAL A 43 5.59 -4.63 -7.77
C VAL A 43 6.27 -3.49 -7.02
N VAL A 44 5.67 -2.30 -7.05
CA VAL A 44 6.03 -1.20 -6.14
C VAL A 44 4.92 -0.97 -5.13
N ASP A 45 5.31 -0.84 -3.87
CA ASP A 45 4.47 -0.51 -2.73
C ASP A 45 4.89 0.86 -2.19
N PHE A 46 4.13 1.90 -2.54
CA PHE A 46 4.35 3.27 -2.06
C PHE A 46 3.63 3.48 -0.73
N GLY A 47 4.32 4.10 0.22
CA GLY A 47 3.83 4.25 1.59
C GLY A 47 3.96 2.95 2.39
N CYS A 48 5.04 2.20 2.18
CA CYS A 48 5.19 0.87 2.76
C CYS A 48 5.32 0.87 4.30
N ALA A 49 5.64 2.01 4.91
CA ALA A 49 5.67 2.24 6.35
C ALA A 49 6.37 1.12 7.15
N GLU A 50 5.67 0.47 8.09
CA GLU A 50 6.18 -0.65 8.90
C GLU A 50 6.16 -2.00 8.17
N PHE A 51 6.10 -2.04 6.83
CA PHE A 51 6.03 -3.27 6.03
C PHE A 51 4.83 -4.17 6.41
N GLY A 52 3.69 -3.55 6.72
CA GLY A 52 2.46 -4.25 7.10
C GLY A 52 1.91 -5.11 5.97
N PHE A 53 1.76 -4.51 4.79
CA PHE A 53 1.27 -5.21 3.59
C PHE A 53 2.31 -6.17 2.99
N PHE A 54 3.61 -5.86 3.10
CA PHE A 54 4.69 -6.70 2.57
C PHE A 54 4.59 -8.17 3.02
N ILE A 55 4.19 -8.43 4.27
CA ILE A 55 4.03 -9.80 4.80
C ILE A 55 2.97 -10.60 4.02
N PHE A 56 1.93 -9.94 3.53
CA PHE A 56 0.91 -10.53 2.68
C PHE A 56 1.41 -10.73 1.24
N MET A 57 2.18 -9.76 0.74
CA MET A 57 2.68 -9.72 -0.64
C MET A 57 3.83 -10.72 -0.89
N LYS A 58 4.75 -10.92 0.07
CA LYS A 58 5.94 -11.78 -0.12
C LYS A 58 5.61 -13.24 -0.44
N ASN A 59 4.39 -13.69 -0.10
CA ASN A 59 3.93 -15.06 -0.31
C ASN A 59 3.09 -15.22 -1.59
N LEU A 60 2.91 -14.16 -2.37
CA LEU A 60 2.18 -14.25 -3.63
C LEU A 60 3.04 -14.94 -4.70
N SER A 61 2.40 -15.82 -5.46
CA SER A 61 2.99 -16.50 -6.61
C SER A 61 3.20 -15.52 -7.76
N GLY A 62 4.32 -15.64 -8.48
CA GLY A 62 4.63 -14.82 -9.66
C GLY A 62 5.49 -13.59 -9.37
N ILE A 63 5.33 -12.96 -8.20
CA ILE A 63 6.14 -11.80 -7.80
C ILE A 63 7.60 -12.22 -7.57
N GLN A 64 8.55 -11.55 -8.22
CA GLN A 64 9.99 -11.79 -8.10
C GLN A 64 10.75 -10.55 -7.65
N GLU A 65 10.19 -9.35 -7.87
CA GLU A 65 10.79 -8.10 -7.40
C GLU A 65 9.75 -7.24 -6.68
N VAL A 66 10.10 -6.75 -5.50
CA VAL A 66 9.30 -5.79 -4.71
C VAL A 66 10.14 -4.57 -4.42
N LEU A 67 9.61 -3.39 -4.75
CA LEU A 67 10.15 -2.10 -4.36
C LEU A 67 9.23 -1.52 -3.28
N SER A 68 9.73 -1.43 -2.06
CA SER A 68 9.04 -0.79 -0.93
C SER A 68 9.57 0.63 -0.79
N VAL A 69 8.70 1.62 -0.98
CA VAL A 69 9.06 3.04 -1.06
C VAL A 69 8.34 3.82 0.03
N ASP A 70 9.09 4.61 0.79
CA ASP A 70 8.53 5.53 1.79
C ASP A 70 9.38 6.81 1.92
N VAL A 71 8.74 7.94 2.20
CA VAL A 71 9.41 9.23 2.41
C VAL A 71 10.07 9.31 3.79
N ASP A 72 9.55 8.58 4.78
CA ASP A 72 10.11 8.56 6.12
C ASP A 72 11.30 7.60 6.16
N ARG A 73 12.51 8.14 6.31
CA ARG A 73 13.72 7.32 6.41
C ARG A 73 13.79 6.55 7.73
N GLN A 74 13.31 7.13 8.81
CA GLN A 74 13.42 6.54 10.15
C GLN A 74 12.53 5.29 10.26
N ILE A 75 11.31 5.34 9.72
CA ILE A 75 10.41 4.17 9.71
C ILE A 75 11.00 3.03 8.88
N LEU A 76 11.62 3.34 7.74
CA LEU A 76 12.30 2.35 6.89
C LEU A 76 13.49 1.72 7.61
N GLU A 77 14.38 2.53 8.19
CA GLU A 77 15.55 2.03 8.92
C GLU A 77 15.14 1.15 10.12
N HIS A 78 14.09 1.55 10.85
CA HIS A 78 13.60 0.79 12.00
C HIS A 78 12.97 -0.56 11.62
N ASN A 79 12.26 -0.61 10.49
CA ASN A 79 11.44 -1.75 10.12
C ASN A 79 11.99 -2.61 8.97
N CYS A 80 13.12 -2.24 8.37
CA CYS A 80 13.70 -2.93 7.21
C CYS A 80 13.95 -4.43 7.47
N CYS A 81 14.16 -4.84 8.72
CA CYS A 81 14.32 -6.24 9.10
C CYS A 81 13.09 -7.11 8.77
N ARG A 82 11.90 -6.51 8.64
CA ARG A 82 10.66 -7.21 8.26
C ARG A 82 10.64 -7.64 6.79
N ALA A 83 11.48 -7.01 5.95
CA ALA A 83 11.69 -7.41 4.57
C ALA A 83 12.70 -8.56 4.43
N ALA A 84 13.45 -8.89 5.49
CA ALA A 84 14.42 -9.98 5.47
C ALA A 84 13.73 -11.35 5.45
N PRO A 85 14.37 -12.38 4.87
CA PRO A 85 13.88 -13.75 4.96
C PRO A 85 13.73 -14.22 6.40
N LEU A 86 12.62 -14.87 6.70
CA LEU A 86 12.37 -15.55 7.97
C LEU A 86 12.95 -16.97 7.92
N ASN A 87 13.20 -17.58 9.08
CA ASN A 87 13.69 -18.97 9.16
C ASN A 87 12.80 -19.96 8.40
N VAL A 88 11.48 -19.75 8.39
CA VAL A 88 10.52 -20.60 7.67
C VAL A 88 10.71 -20.53 6.15
N ASP A 89 11.18 -19.41 5.60
CA ASP A 89 11.37 -19.23 4.16
C ASP A 89 12.51 -20.10 3.60
N TYR A 90 13.38 -20.62 4.48
CA TYR A 90 14.47 -21.53 4.11
C TYR A 90 14.07 -23.02 4.13
N LEU A 91 12.90 -23.36 4.72
CA LEU A 91 12.40 -24.74 4.73
C LEU A 91 11.97 -25.16 3.32
N GLU A 92 12.32 -26.37 2.90
CA GLU A 92 12.01 -26.88 1.55
C GLU A 92 10.52 -26.75 1.17
N SER A 93 9.61 -26.93 2.13
CA SER A 93 8.17 -26.81 1.90
C SER A 93 7.68 -25.39 1.61
N TYR A 94 8.49 -24.37 1.88
CA TYR A 94 8.19 -22.95 1.69
C TYR A 94 9.16 -22.27 0.70
N GLN A 95 10.04 -23.05 0.07
CA GLN A 95 10.95 -22.50 -0.93
C GLN A 95 10.18 -22.05 -2.16
N ARG A 96 10.42 -20.79 -2.53
CA ARG A 96 9.95 -20.24 -3.79
C ARG A 96 10.71 -20.92 -4.94
N SER A 97 10.03 -21.15 -6.07
CA SER A 97 10.69 -21.63 -7.28
C SER A 97 11.73 -20.63 -7.80
N GLU A 98 11.47 -19.33 -7.58
CA GLU A 98 12.34 -18.23 -7.98
C GLU A 98 12.63 -17.31 -6.78
N PRO A 99 13.87 -16.79 -6.64
CA PRO A 99 14.21 -15.84 -5.57
C PRO A 99 13.33 -14.59 -5.59
N LEU A 100 13.01 -14.06 -4.41
CA LEU A 100 12.35 -12.76 -4.25
C LEU A 100 13.41 -11.69 -3.96
N VAL A 101 13.52 -10.70 -4.84
CA VAL A 101 14.36 -9.51 -4.65
C VAL A 101 13.52 -8.42 -4.00
N VAL A 102 13.96 -7.90 -2.86
CA VAL A 102 13.29 -6.80 -2.18
C VAL A 102 14.23 -5.60 -2.13
N ARG A 103 13.74 -4.44 -2.57
CA ARG A 103 14.46 -3.16 -2.52
C ARG A 103 13.68 -2.21 -1.64
N ILE A 104 14.37 -1.62 -0.67
CA ILE A 104 13.81 -0.60 0.22
C ILE A 104 14.37 0.74 -0.24
N LEU A 105 13.49 1.66 -0.62
CA LEU A 105 13.86 2.96 -1.17
C LEU A 105 13.26 4.07 -0.29
N ASN A 106 14.10 5.03 0.08
CA ASN A 106 13.62 6.27 0.67
C ASN A 106 13.37 7.28 -0.46
N GLY A 107 12.10 7.60 -0.74
CA GLY A 107 11.69 8.44 -1.86
C GLY A 107 10.19 8.75 -1.87
N SER A 108 9.76 9.67 -2.73
CA SER A 108 8.36 10.06 -2.88
C SER A 108 7.68 9.37 -4.06
N ILE A 109 6.36 9.17 -3.98
CA ILE A 109 5.52 8.75 -5.12
C ILE A 109 5.50 9.77 -6.25
N ALA A 110 5.79 11.05 -5.96
CA ALA A 110 5.89 12.09 -6.97
C ALA A 110 7.20 12.02 -7.78
N ASP A 111 8.23 11.35 -7.28
CA ASP A 111 9.54 11.34 -7.92
C ASP A 111 9.66 10.24 -8.99
N THR A 112 10.11 10.61 -10.19
CA THR A 112 10.49 9.63 -11.20
C THR A 112 11.84 9.01 -10.86
N ASP A 113 11.92 7.68 -10.83
CA ASP A 113 13.17 6.94 -10.62
C ASP A 113 13.29 5.80 -11.63
N PRO A 114 14.41 5.66 -12.36
CA PRO A 114 14.61 4.60 -13.36
C PRO A 114 14.43 3.18 -12.81
N ARG A 115 14.59 2.97 -11.50
CA ARG A 115 14.37 1.68 -10.85
C ARG A 115 12.89 1.29 -10.83
N LEU A 116 11.98 2.24 -10.99
CA LEU A 116 10.53 2.01 -11.05
C LEU A 116 10.06 1.57 -12.45
N LEU A 117 10.87 1.75 -13.49
CA LEU A 117 10.51 1.34 -14.86
C LEU A 117 10.33 -0.17 -14.96
N GLY A 118 9.37 -0.59 -15.80
CA GLY A 118 9.01 -1.99 -16.00
C GLY A 118 8.31 -2.62 -14.79
N THR A 119 7.74 -1.81 -13.90
CA THR A 119 6.91 -2.29 -12.79
C THR A 119 5.55 -2.72 -13.33
N ASP A 120 5.09 -3.91 -12.98
CA ASP A 120 3.83 -4.45 -13.46
C ASP A 120 2.65 -3.99 -12.62
N ALA A 121 2.85 -3.81 -11.31
CA ALA A 121 1.81 -3.34 -10.39
C ALA A 121 2.29 -2.23 -9.45
N VAL A 122 1.48 -1.19 -9.31
CA VAL A 122 1.66 -0.10 -8.34
C VAL A 122 0.61 -0.22 -7.25
N ILE A 123 1.04 -0.22 -5.99
CA ILE A 123 0.17 -0.31 -4.81
C ILE A 123 0.35 0.96 -3.98
N CYS A 124 -0.77 1.59 -3.62
CA CYS A 124 -0.86 2.77 -2.76
C CYS A 124 -2.02 2.57 -1.78
N ILE A 125 -1.73 2.02 -0.59
CA ILE A 125 -2.76 1.73 0.42
C ILE A 125 -2.76 2.86 1.45
N GLU A 126 -3.86 3.62 1.51
CA GLU A 126 -4.04 4.74 2.46
C GLU A 126 -2.86 5.72 2.42
N LEU A 127 -2.49 6.15 1.21
CA LEU A 127 -1.34 7.03 0.97
C LEU A 127 -1.77 8.43 0.52
N ILE A 128 -2.69 8.49 -0.46
CA ILE A 128 -2.93 9.74 -1.20
C ILE A 128 -3.50 10.84 -0.30
N GLU A 129 -4.28 10.50 0.72
CA GLU A 129 -4.83 11.41 1.72
C GLU A 129 -3.76 12.09 2.59
N HIS A 130 -2.54 11.56 2.65
CA HIS A 130 -1.41 12.17 3.36
C HIS A 130 -0.60 13.13 2.47
N LEU A 131 -0.85 13.15 1.16
CA LEU A 131 -0.11 13.97 0.22
C LEU A 131 -0.61 15.42 0.23
N TYR A 132 0.34 16.35 0.25
CA TYR A 132 0.02 17.75 -0.04
C TYR A 132 -0.42 17.90 -1.50
N PRO A 133 -1.24 18.91 -1.86
CA PRO A 133 -1.79 19.05 -3.20
C PRO A 133 -0.76 19.05 -4.33
N ASP A 134 0.39 19.70 -4.13
CA ASP A 134 1.50 19.73 -5.08
C ASP A 134 2.10 18.34 -5.34
N VAL A 135 2.18 17.49 -4.31
CA VAL A 135 2.66 16.11 -4.46
C VAL A 135 1.60 15.24 -5.13
N LEU A 136 0.33 15.43 -4.77
CA LEU A 136 -0.80 14.67 -5.34
C LEU A 136 -0.96 14.95 -6.85
N GLU A 137 -0.76 16.19 -7.29
CA GLU A 137 -0.83 16.59 -8.70
C GLU A 137 0.18 15.86 -9.60
N GLU A 138 1.32 15.43 -9.04
CA GLU A 138 2.36 14.70 -9.78
C GLU A 138 2.08 13.19 -9.87
N VAL A 139 1.26 12.62 -8.98
CA VAL A 139 1.00 11.17 -8.90
C VAL A 139 0.51 10.60 -10.24
N PRO A 140 -0.46 11.21 -10.96
CA PRO A 140 -0.92 10.66 -12.23
C PRO A 140 0.20 10.56 -13.27
N TYR A 141 1.08 11.56 -13.35
CA TYR A 141 2.21 11.53 -14.28
C TYR A 141 3.22 10.44 -13.88
N THR A 142 3.63 10.41 -12.61
CA THR A 142 4.64 9.43 -12.18
C THR A 142 4.12 7.99 -12.28
N VAL A 143 2.88 7.72 -11.85
CA VAL A 143 2.31 6.37 -11.89
C VAL A 143 1.90 5.96 -13.29
N PHE A 144 1.07 6.76 -13.99
CA PHE A 144 0.47 6.34 -15.25
C PHE A 144 1.21 6.82 -16.50
N GLY A 145 2.04 7.87 -16.39
CA GLY A 145 2.84 8.39 -17.51
C GLY A 145 4.29 7.89 -17.55
N TYR A 146 4.91 7.66 -16.38
CA TYR A 146 6.31 7.25 -16.29
C TYR A 146 6.48 5.76 -15.97
N ILE A 147 5.80 5.26 -14.92
CA ILE A 147 5.89 3.84 -14.53
C ILE A 147 5.10 2.96 -15.50
N GLU A 148 3.95 3.44 -15.98
CA GLU A 148 3.05 2.75 -16.93
C GLU A 148 2.74 1.29 -16.52
N PRO A 149 2.26 1.03 -15.29
CA PRO A 149 2.03 -0.33 -14.83
C PRO A 149 0.84 -1.00 -15.53
N LEU A 150 0.80 -2.33 -15.51
CA LEU A 150 -0.38 -3.09 -15.96
C LEU A 150 -1.58 -2.86 -15.05
N ILE A 151 -1.34 -2.62 -13.76
CA ILE A 151 -2.36 -2.31 -12.78
C ILE A 151 -1.83 -1.33 -11.72
N ALA A 152 -2.68 -0.38 -11.33
CA ALA A 152 -2.45 0.45 -10.16
C ALA A 152 -3.63 0.30 -9.19
N VAL A 153 -3.34 0.15 -7.91
CA VAL A 153 -4.35 -0.03 -6.84
C VAL A 153 -4.17 1.06 -5.81
N PHE A 154 -5.19 1.90 -5.68
CA PHE A 154 -5.26 2.98 -4.70
C PHE A 154 -6.36 2.70 -3.69
N THR A 155 -6.09 2.92 -2.40
CA THR A 155 -7.11 3.00 -1.36
C THR A 155 -6.99 4.32 -0.62
N THR A 156 -8.13 4.84 -0.19
CA THR A 156 -8.22 6.05 0.63
C THR A 156 -9.53 6.02 1.45
N PRO A 157 -9.60 6.70 2.60
CA PRO A 157 -10.83 6.81 3.38
C PRO A 157 -11.99 7.42 2.59
N ASN A 158 -13.16 6.76 2.61
CA ASN A 158 -14.40 7.32 2.09
C ASN A 158 -15.09 8.24 3.12
N SER A 159 -15.09 9.55 2.89
CA SER A 159 -15.70 10.53 3.81
C SER A 159 -17.24 10.43 3.91
N ASP A 160 -17.94 9.87 2.92
CA ASP A 160 -19.39 9.62 3.01
C ASP A 160 -19.74 8.69 4.20
N PHE A 161 -18.80 7.84 4.59
CA PHE A 161 -18.96 6.90 5.69
C PHE A 161 -18.77 7.57 7.06
N ASN A 162 -18.20 8.78 7.11
CA ASN A 162 -17.82 9.44 8.36
C ASN A 162 -18.99 9.73 9.28
N VAL A 163 -20.20 9.88 8.72
CA VAL A 163 -21.45 10.12 9.45
C VAL A 163 -21.76 9.03 10.49
N LEU A 164 -21.16 7.84 10.35
CA LEU A 164 -21.35 6.71 11.25
C LEU A 164 -20.43 6.72 12.47
N PHE A 165 -19.40 7.57 12.51
CA PHE A 165 -18.49 7.69 13.65
C PHE A 165 -19.01 8.74 14.65
N PRO A 166 -19.43 8.34 15.85
CA PRO A 166 -19.89 9.27 16.87
C PRO A 166 -18.75 10.23 17.26
N ASN A 167 -19.06 11.51 17.39
CA ASN A 167 -18.13 12.57 17.83
C ASN A 167 -16.94 12.83 16.88
N LEU A 168 -16.93 12.26 15.67
CA LEU A 168 -15.93 12.61 14.68
C LEU A 168 -16.16 14.05 14.19
N SER A 169 -15.13 14.88 14.26
CA SER A 169 -15.11 16.24 13.72
C SER A 169 -13.84 16.41 12.88
N GLY A 170 -14.00 16.70 11.59
CA GLY A 170 -12.89 16.78 10.64
C GLY A 170 -12.59 15.41 10.00
N PHE A 171 -11.30 15.13 9.83
CA PHE A 171 -10.79 13.87 9.25
C PHE A 171 -10.62 12.79 10.32
N ARG A 172 -10.60 11.52 9.90
CA ARG A 172 -10.38 10.34 10.75
C ARG A 172 -9.02 10.35 11.42
N HIS A 173 -8.01 10.88 10.74
CA HIS A 173 -6.65 11.00 11.26
C HIS A 173 -6.16 12.45 11.15
N PRO A 174 -5.47 12.99 12.18
CA PRO A 174 -5.03 14.38 12.20
C PRO A 174 -3.99 14.73 11.12
N ASP A 175 -3.29 13.73 10.58
CA ASP A 175 -2.32 13.93 9.50
C ASP A 175 -2.94 13.91 8.09
N HIS A 176 -4.23 13.57 7.93
CA HIS A 176 -4.86 13.65 6.61
C HIS A 176 -4.90 15.10 6.10
N LYS A 177 -4.59 15.28 4.81
CA LYS A 177 -4.69 16.56 4.09
C LYS A 177 -6.07 16.74 3.47
N PHE A 178 -6.73 15.63 3.13
CA PHE A 178 -8.11 15.57 2.65
C PHE A 178 -8.77 14.22 2.98
N GLU A 179 -10.09 14.15 2.89
CA GLU A 179 -10.83 12.89 2.80
C GLU A 179 -11.94 13.02 1.76
N TRP A 180 -11.84 12.21 0.71
CA TRP A 180 -12.76 12.31 -0.42
C TRP A 180 -14.05 11.53 -0.22
N THR A 181 -15.13 12.10 -0.72
CA THR A 181 -16.38 11.36 -0.96
C THR A 181 -16.14 10.35 -2.09
N ARG A 182 -17.05 9.38 -2.25
CA ARG A 182 -16.96 8.44 -3.38
C ARG A 182 -16.91 9.17 -4.73
N SER A 183 -17.72 10.22 -4.89
CA SER A 183 -17.77 10.99 -6.14
C SER A 183 -16.45 11.72 -6.42
N GLN A 184 -15.78 12.25 -5.39
CA GLN A 184 -14.50 12.94 -5.56
C GLN A 184 -13.38 11.96 -5.93
N PHE A 185 -13.38 10.76 -5.35
CA PHE A 185 -12.41 9.72 -5.70
C PHE A 185 -12.64 9.14 -7.10
N GLU A 186 -13.90 9.09 -7.58
CA GLU A 186 -14.21 8.68 -8.96
C GLU A 186 -13.90 9.75 -10.01
N GLU A 187 -13.94 11.02 -9.63
CA GLU A 187 -13.62 12.16 -10.50
C GLU A 187 -12.11 12.33 -10.71
N TRP A 188 -11.32 12.02 -9.68
CA TRP A 188 -9.85 12.02 -9.72
C TRP A 188 -9.31 10.81 -10.48
#